data_AF-K2M133-F1
#
_entry.id   AF-K2M133-F1
#
_cell.length_a   1.000
_cell.length_b   1.000
_cell.length_c   1.000
_cell.angle_alpha   90.00
_cell.angle_beta   90.00
_cell.angle_gamma   90.00
#
_symmetry.space_group_name_H-M   'P 1'
#
loop_
_entity.id
_entity.type
_entity.pdbx_description
1 polymer ?
#
loop_
_entity_poly.entity_id
_entity_poly.type
_entity_poly.pdbx_seq_one_letter_code
_entity_poly.pdbx_strand_id
1 'polypeptide(L)'
;LFYSPVLLLLLVVVVSCVTGAVTADGKETTEPKFEWKDAKSEESVTVESLCVPGLLKVANDVFVVAEAQCKEKEQEETTFTGIASQLLTKQDSNTPVDVLENAKSKTQVLEEKSSAKVKKMDVSRPTTVTKQSEVYMLVGRYSGTPGASGEDNGADDSGLLLVKGEVSGDEESNKKIDWKSNTALPRTTFGAQHNSLTGLVGGGGSGIETKDGKLVFPVEGTKKGNTETDVKIVSLIISSLKDTNSWTLSNEISADGCSDPSIVEWKDG
;
A
#
# COMPACT_ATOMS: atom_id res chain seq x y z
N LEU A 1 -40.21 -16.15 -40.98
CA LEU A 1 -40.77 -17.27 -40.18
C LEU A 1 -39.93 -18.49 -40.52
N PHE A 2 -38.90 -18.88 -39.77
CA PHE A 2 -38.92 -19.22 -38.35
C PHE A 2 -37.75 -18.63 -37.56
N TYR A 3 -38.09 -18.16 -36.35
CA TYR A 3 -37.21 -17.81 -35.23
C TYR A 3 -36.69 -19.12 -34.59
N SER A 4 -35.41 -19.18 -34.21
CA SER A 4 -34.97 -20.05 -33.12
C SER A 4 -33.65 -19.53 -32.53
N PRO A 5 -33.67 -18.95 -31.31
CA PRO A 5 -32.48 -18.43 -30.64
C PRO A 5 -31.79 -19.57 -29.89
N VAL A 6 -30.54 -19.86 -30.24
CA VAL A 6 -29.72 -20.85 -29.53
C VAL A 6 -29.22 -20.24 -28.23
N LEU A 7 -30.01 -20.50 -27.19
CA LEU A 7 -29.59 -20.89 -25.84
C LEU A 7 -28.43 -20.09 -25.21
N LEU A 8 -28.78 -19.00 -24.53
CA LEU A 8 -28.03 -18.44 -23.42
C LEU A 8 -27.82 -19.54 -22.36
N LEU A 9 -26.58 -19.94 -22.13
CA LEU A 9 -26.17 -20.73 -20.97
C LEU A 9 -26.13 -19.81 -19.75
N LEU A 10 -27.29 -19.63 -19.12
CA LEU A 10 -27.45 -19.09 -17.78
C LEU A 10 -26.88 -20.11 -16.78
N LEU A 11 -25.64 -19.91 -16.36
CA LEU A 11 -25.05 -20.65 -15.25
C LEU A 11 -25.55 -20.01 -13.95
N VAL A 12 -26.71 -20.48 -13.49
CA VAL A 12 -27.25 -20.16 -12.17
C VAL A 12 -26.43 -20.93 -11.15
N VAL A 13 -25.37 -20.31 -10.62
CA VAL A 13 -24.70 -20.82 -9.42
C VAL A 13 -25.52 -20.36 -8.22
N VAL A 14 -26.27 -21.29 -7.64
CA VAL A 14 -26.87 -21.15 -6.31
C VAL A 14 -25.72 -21.18 -5.30
N VAL A 15 -25.16 -20.03 -4.98
CA VAL A 15 -24.19 -19.89 -3.87
C VAL A 15 -24.99 -19.83 -2.57
N SER A 16 -25.05 -20.98 -1.91
CA SER A 16 -25.56 -21.14 -0.55
C SER A 16 -24.78 -20.22 0.40
N CYS A 17 -25.49 -19.32 1.08
CA CYS A 17 -24.97 -18.47 2.14
C CYS A 17 -24.21 -19.28 3.20
N VAL A 18 -22.90 -19.07 3.28
CA VAL A 18 -22.17 -19.13 4.54
C VAL A 18 -21.26 -17.91 4.58
N THR A 19 -21.83 -16.76 4.97
CA THR A 19 -21.07 -15.56 5.30
C THR A 19 -20.37 -15.79 6.63
N GLY A 20 -19.12 -16.24 6.59
CA GLY A 20 -18.20 -16.09 7.73
C GLY A 20 -17.83 -14.62 7.87
N ALA A 21 -18.67 -13.84 8.53
CA ALA A 21 -18.30 -12.51 8.98
C ALA A 21 -17.31 -12.66 10.14
N VAL A 22 -16.07 -12.26 9.92
CA VAL A 22 -15.12 -12.04 11.02
C VAL A 22 -15.37 -10.62 11.51
N THR A 23 -16.05 -10.50 12.64
CA THR A 23 -16.10 -9.26 13.41
C THR A 23 -14.71 -9.03 13.97
N ALA A 24 -14.04 -7.95 13.57
CA ALA A 24 -12.98 -7.35 14.37
C ALA A 24 -13.65 -6.75 15.60
N ASP A 25 -13.88 -7.60 16.60
CA ASP A 25 -14.50 -7.21 17.85
C ASP A 25 -13.55 -6.25 18.59
N GLY A 26 -14.14 -5.20 19.16
CA GLY A 26 -13.42 -4.02 19.61
C GLY A 26 -12.51 -4.24 20.82
N LYS A 27 -11.45 -3.42 20.82
CA LYS A 27 -10.70 -2.91 21.98
C LYS A 27 -9.63 -3.82 22.58
N GLU A 28 -8.50 -3.90 21.88
CA GLU A 28 -7.20 -3.63 22.49
C GLU A 28 -6.62 -2.39 21.81
N THR A 29 -6.64 -1.24 22.50
CA THR A 29 -5.73 -0.13 22.17
C THR A 29 -4.34 -0.51 22.67
N THR A 30 -3.71 -1.48 22.01
CA THR A 30 -2.26 -1.62 22.03
C THR A 30 -1.73 -0.38 21.31
N GLU A 31 -0.82 0.36 21.95
CA GLU A 31 -0.17 1.48 21.28
C GLU A 31 0.38 1.04 19.92
N PRO A 32 0.34 1.89 18.88
CA PRO A 32 0.85 1.50 17.57
C PRO A 32 2.30 1.04 17.71
N LYS A 33 2.58 -0.22 17.36
CA LYS A 33 3.93 -0.80 17.39
C LYS A 33 4.92 0.02 16.55
N PHE A 34 4.40 0.71 15.54
CA PHE A 34 5.17 1.57 14.66
C PHE A 34 4.68 3.01 14.68
N GLU A 35 5.60 3.95 14.49
CA GLU A 35 5.31 5.36 14.32
C GLU A 35 6.06 5.95 13.12
N TRP A 36 5.45 6.96 12.51
CA TRP A 36 6.09 7.74 11.46
C TRP A 36 6.86 8.91 12.07
N LYS A 37 8.10 9.09 11.63
CA LYS A 37 8.96 10.23 11.99
C LYS A 37 9.37 11.01 10.75
N ASP A 38 9.45 12.33 10.88
CA ASP A 38 9.99 13.17 9.81
C ASP A 38 11.50 12.91 9.66
N ALA A 39 11.98 12.51 8.48
CA ALA A 39 13.41 12.20 8.27
C ALA A 39 14.34 13.40 8.54
N LYS A 40 13.82 14.63 8.46
CA LYS A 40 14.56 15.85 8.85
C LYS A 40 14.88 15.96 10.34
N SER A 41 14.16 15.27 11.23
CA SER A 41 14.51 15.25 12.66
C SER A 41 15.71 14.34 12.95
N GLU A 42 16.10 13.51 11.99
CA GLU A 42 17.20 12.56 12.10
C GLU A 42 18.44 13.08 11.37
N GLU A 43 19.46 13.56 12.08
CA GLU A 43 20.67 14.12 11.47
C GLU A 43 21.44 13.11 10.60
N SER A 44 21.41 11.84 11.02
CA SER A 44 22.11 10.70 10.41
C SER A 44 21.45 10.18 9.14
N VAL A 45 20.23 10.59 8.80
CA VAL A 45 19.52 10.09 7.61
C VAL A 45 19.86 10.91 6.37
N THR A 46 20.13 10.24 5.25
CA THR A 46 20.14 10.83 3.89
C THR A 46 19.10 10.14 3.01
N VAL A 47 18.60 10.86 2.01
CA VAL A 47 17.74 10.30 0.94
C VAL A 47 18.57 10.28 -0.33
N GLU A 48 18.81 9.09 -0.86
CA GLU A 48 19.71 8.84 -1.99
C GLU A 48 18.96 8.83 -3.33
N SER A 49 17.72 8.32 -3.32
CA SER A 49 16.87 8.27 -4.52
C SER A 49 15.39 8.20 -4.19
N LEU A 50 14.56 8.46 -5.20
CA LEU A 50 13.11 8.40 -5.15
C LEU A 50 12.62 7.44 -6.23
N CYS A 51 11.69 6.56 -5.88
CA CYS A 51 11.09 5.59 -6.81
C CYS A 51 9.58 5.46 -6.59
N VAL A 52 8.92 4.77 -7.54
CA VAL A 52 7.48 4.49 -7.52
C VAL A 52 6.61 5.74 -7.22
N PRO A 53 6.76 6.83 -7.99
CA PRO A 53 6.00 8.05 -7.75
C PRO A 53 4.52 7.87 -8.11
N GLY A 54 3.63 8.46 -7.32
CA GLY A 54 2.21 8.57 -7.56
C GLY A 54 1.71 10.00 -7.35
N LEU A 55 0.65 10.36 -8.07
CA LEU A 55 -0.07 11.62 -7.84
C LEU A 55 -1.36 11.33 -7.08
N LEU A 56 -1.64 12.17 -6.10
CA LEU A 56 -2.81 12.02 -5.25
C LEU A 56 -3.55 13.35 -5.15
N LYS A 57 -4.82 13.36 -5.55
CA LYS A 57 -5.69 14.52 -5.33
C LYS A 57 -6.41 14.37 -3.98
N VAL A 58 -6.21 15.35 -3.10
CA VAL A 58 -6.89 15.46 -1.81
C VAL A 58 -7.66 16.78 -1.79
N ALA A 59 -8.99 16.72 -1.78
CA ALA A 59 -9.83 17.89 -1.98
C ALA A 59 -9.42 18.70 -3.23
N ASN A 60 -8.86 19.91 -3.06
CA ASN A 60 -8.40 20.77 -4.15
C ASN A 60 -6.88 20.71 -4.40
N ASP A 61 -6.15 20.02 -3.52
CA ASP A 61 -4.71 19.92 -3.54
C ASP A 61 -4.27 18.67 -4.31
N VAL A 62 -3.09 18.74 -4.94
CA VAL A 62 -2.45 17.60 -5.57
C VAL A 62 -1.11 17.37 -4.89
N PHE A 63 -0.88 16.16 -4.42
CA PHE A 63 0.38 15.75 -3.82
C PHE A 63 1.10 14.78 -4.75
N VAL A 64 2.43 14.86 -4.77
CA VAL A 64 3.26 13.73 -5.14
C VAL A 64 3.51 12.88 -3.91
N VAL A 65 3.51 11.56 -4.07
CA VAL A 65 3.94 10.59 -3.07
C VAL A 65 4.93 9.64 -3.73
N ALA A 66 6.06 9.35 -3.10
CA ALA A 66 7.09 8.48 -3.64
C ALA A 66 7.78 7.68 -2.53
N GLU A 67 8.31 6.52 -2.88
CA GLU A 67 9.22 5.77 -2.02
C GLU A 67 10.59 6.46 -2.02
N ALA A 68 11.16 6.66 -0.83
CA ALA A 68 12.44 7.29 -0.62
C ALA A 68 13.45 6.26 -0.13
N GLN A 69 14.49 6.01 -0.93
CA GLN A 69 15.62 5.16 -0.54
C GLN A 69 16.54 5.97 0.37
N CYS A 70 16.69 5.52 1.61
CA CYS A 70 17.41 6.22 2.67
C CYS A 70 18.66 5.44 3.11
N LYS A 71 19.63 6.18 3.67
CA LYS A 71 20.86 5.62 4.25
C LYS A 71 21.17 6.26 5.60
N GLU A 72 21.75 5.48 6.53
CA GLU A 72 22.37 6.03 7.74
C GLU A 72 23.84 6.43 7.47
N LYS A 73 24.19 7.70 7.71
CA LYS A 73 25.54 8.26 7.45
C LYS A 73 26.67 7.54 8.18
N GLU A 74 26.42 7.03 9.37
CA GLU A 74 27.45 6.47 10.28
C GLU A 74 27.52 4.94 10.26
N GLN A 75 26.65 4.28 9.50
CA GLN A 75 26.65 2.84 9.29
C GLN A 75 26.64 2.60 7.79
N GLU A 76 27.83 2.44 7.19
CA GLU A 76 28.06 2.50 5.74
C GLU A 76 27.22 1.53 4.88
N GLU A 77 26.53 0.56 5.50
CA GLU A 77 25.71 -0.47 4.84
C GLU A 77 24.23 -0.50 5.28
N THR A 78 23.79 0.32 6.24
CA THR A 78 22.39 0.32 6.67
C THR A 78 21.55 1.20 5.75
N THR A 79 20.84 0.56 4.81
CA THR A 79 19.82 1.18 3.97
C THR A 79 18.43 0.86 4.50
N PHE A 80 17.49 1.75 4.27
CA PHE A 80 16.08 1.55 4.59
C PHE A 80 15.23 2.48 3.71
N THR A 81 13.92 2.33 3.76
CA THR A 81 12.98 3.11 2.95
C THR A 81 12.05 3.98 3.78
N GLY A 82 11.59 5.07 3.18
CA GLY A 82 10.58 5.97 3.73
C GLY A 82 9.62 6.44 2.64
N ILE A 83 8.68 7.31 3.01
CA ILE A 83 7.70 7.88 2.08
C ILE A 83 7.92 9.38 1.98
N ALA A 84 8.30 9.85 0.80
CA ALA A 84 8.37 11.26 0.45
C ALA A 84 7.00 11.75 -0.04
N SER A 85 6.55 12.91 0.45
CA SER A 85 5.34 13.55 -0.06
C SER A 85 5.47 15.07 -0.12
N GLN A 86 4.88 15.68 -1.15
CA GLN A 86 4.93 17.13 -1.35
C GLN A 86 3.68 17.62 -2.06
N LEU A 87 3.14 18.74 -1.60
CA LEU A 87 2.14 19.52 -2.33
C LEU A 87 2.72 20.04 -3.64
N LEU A 88 2.02 19.79 -4.74
CA LEU A 88 2.29 20.39 -6.04
C LEU A 88 1.53 21.71 -6.14
N THR A 89 2.28 22.80 -6.24
CA THR A 89 1.72 24.12 -6.54
C THR A 89 1.66 24.32 -8.04
N LYS A 90 0.57 24.93 -8.52
CA LYS A 90 0.47 25.33 -9.92
C LYS A 90 1.50 26.43 -10.17
N GLN A 91 2.24 26.30 -11.26
CA GLN A 91 3.09 27.37 -11.77
C GLN A 91 2.61 27.77 -13.16
N ASP A 92 2.62 29.07 -13.45
CA ASP A 92 2.29 29.62 -14.77
C ASP A 92 3.47 29.51 -15.77
N SER A 93 4.46 28.67 -15.45
CA SER A 93 5.69 28.51 -16.22
C SER A 93 5.73 27.14 -16.92
N ASN A 94 6.26 27.12 -18.14
CA ASN A 94 6.55 25.88 -18.87
C ASN A 94 7.92 25.28 -18.49
N THR A 95 8.61 25.85 -17.51
CA THR A 95 9.88 25.31 -17.01
C THR A 95 9.61 24.10 -16.12
N PRO A 96 10.27 22.94 -16.36
CA PRO A 96 10.21 21.82 -15.43
C PRO A 96 10.62 22.25 -14.02
N VAL A 97 9.88 21.76 -13.02
CA VAL A 97 10.16 22.03 -11.60
C VAL A 97 10.67 20.76 -10.97
N ASP A 98 11.76 20.88 -10.21
CA ASP A 98 12.30 19.78 -9.43
C ASP A 98 11.39 19.52 -8.22
N VAL A 99 10.51 18.55 -8.40
CA VAL A 99 9.66 18.03 -7.35
C VAL A 99 10.51 17.17 -6.41
N LEU A 100 10.31 17.31 -5.10
CA LEU A 100 11.06 16.62 -4.05
C LEU A 100 12.58 16.96 -4.00
N GLU A 101 13.05 18.11 -4.50
CA GLU A 101 14.47 18.52 -4.46
C GLU A 101 15.13 18.37 -3.06
N ASN A 102 14.46 18.87 -2.02
CA ASN A 102 14.82 18.64 -0.62
C ASN A 102 14.14 17.39 -0.06
N ALA A 103 14.35 16.22 -0.67
CA ALA A 103 13.59 14.99 -0.37
C ALA A 103 13.58 14.66 1.12
N LYS A 104 14.73 14.78 1.81
CA LYS A 104 14.83 14.53 3.26
C LYS A 104 13.82 15.33 4.09
N SER A 105 13.54 16.59 3.74
CA SER A 105 12.58 17.41 4.51
C SER A 105 11.11 17.05 4.25
N LYS A 106 10.88 16.23 3.23
CA LYS A 106 9.58 15.81 2.71
C LYS A 106 9.33 14.31 2.95
N THR A 107 10.29 13.60 3.53
CA THR A 107 10.23 12.16 3.81
C THR A 107 9.81 11.90 5.25
N GLN A 108 8.90 10.95 5.43
CA GLN A 108 8.63 10.31 6.71
C GLN A 108 9.11 8.86 6.69
N VAL A 109 9.64 8.37 7.81
CA VAL A 109 10.21 7.03 7.98
C VAL A 109 9.43 6.28 9.04
N LEU A 110 9.27 4.97 8.87
CA LEU A 110 8.52 4.14 9.79
C LEU A 110 9.46 3.51 10.82
N GLU A 111 9.20 3.70 12.11
CA GLU A 111 10.06 3.24 13.21
C GLU A 111 9.29 2.34 14.18
N GLU A 112 9.96 1.31 14.72
CA GLU A 112 9.41 0.46 15.77
C GLU A 112 9.57 1.13 17.15
N LYS A 113 8.47 1.30 17.90
CA LYS A 113 8.46 1.99 19.20
C LYS A 113 9.22 1.26 20.32
N SER A 114 9.59 0.00 20.13
CA SER A 114 10.13 -0.87 21.18
C SER A 114 11.53 -1.40 20.85
N SER A 115 12.58 -0.64 21.17
CA SER A 115 13.88 -1.19 21.55
C SER A 115 14.84 -0.09 22.01
N ALA A 116 15.88 -0.48 22.76
CA ALA A 116 16.98 0.39 23.16
C ALA A 116 17.77 1.01 21.98
N LYS A 117 17.46 0.59 20.73
CA LYS A 117 17.99 1.12 19.47
C LYS A 117 16.84 1.26 18.49
N VAL A 118 16.58 2.46 17.99
CA VAL A 118 15.51 2.72 17.00
C VAL A 118 15.70 1.83 15.78
N LYS A 119 14.72 0.96 15.49
CA LYS A 119 14.70 0.13 14.29
C LYS A 119 13.80 0.78 13.24
N LYS A 120 14.38 1.11 12.10
CA LYS A 120 13.66 1.63 10.93
C LYS A 120 13.13 0.45 10.11
N MET A 121 11.89 0.58 9.65
CA MET A 121 11.18 -0.43 8.87
C MET A 121 11.13 -0.02 7.41
N ASP A 122 11.36 -0.98 6.53
CA ASP A 122 11.20 -0.77 5.11
C ASP A 122 9.72 -0.74 4.71
N VAL A 123 9.40 0.25 3.89
CA VAL A 123 8.12 0.49 3.27
C VAL A 123 8.30 0.68 1.76
N SER A 124 7.55 -0.08 0.97
CA SER A 124 7.72 -0.07 -0.49
C SER A 124 6.42 0.10 -1.26
N ARG A 125 6.56 0.55 -2.51
CA ARG A 125 5.47 0.72 -3.50
C ARG A 125 4.22 1.40 -2.91
N PRO A 126 4.34 2.66 -2.45
CA PRO A 126 3.21 3.40 -1.95
C PRO A 126 2.10 3.46 -3.00
N THR A 127 0.93 2.93 -2.63
CA THR A 127 -0.26 2.93 -3.47
C THR A 127 -1.33 3.73 -2.74
N THR A 128 -1.74 4.87 -3.30
CA THR A 128 -2.52 5.89 -2.58
C THR A 128 -3.94 6.03 -3.11
N VAL A 129 -4.89 6.32 -2.24
CA VAL A 129 -6.28 6.62 -2.60
C VAL A 129 -6.86 7.62 -1.60
N THR A 130 -7.77 8.47 -2.06
CA THR A 130 -8.52 9.37 -1.19
C THR A 130 -9.95 8.93 -1.02
N LYS A 131 -10.48 9.19 0.17
CA LYS A 131 -11.92 9.14 0.46
C LYS A 131 -12.28 10.40 1.23
N GLN A 132 -13.10 11.26 0.63
CA GLN A 132 -13.39 12.58 1.17
C GLN A 132 -12.10 13.40 1.42
N SER A 133 -11.77 13.74 2.67
CA SER A 133 -10.54 14.42 3.08
C SER A 133 -9.48 13.49 3.65
N GLU A 134 -9.78 12.20 3.78
CA GLU A 134 -8.86 11.20 4.31
C GLU A 134 -8.00 10.62 3.19
N VAL A 135 -6.73 10.40 3.50
CA VAL A 135 -5.78 9.72 2.62
C VAL A 135 -5.51 8.32 3.15
N TYR A 136 -5.58 7.34 2.26
CA TYR A 136 -5.21 5.97 2.54
C TYR A 136 -4.05 5.59 1.64
N MET A 137 -3.06 4.91 2.21
CA MET A 137 -1.90 4.42 1.50
C MET A 137 -1.65 2.97 1.88
N LEU A 138 -1.55 2.10 0.89
CA LEU A 138 -1.08 0.74 1.07
C LEU A 138 0.41 0.71 0.73
N VAL A 139 1.24 0.22 1.66
CA VAL A 139 2.66 -0.03 1.43
C VAL A 139 2.98 -1.50 1.66
N GLY A 140 3.93 -1.99 0.86
CA GLY A 140 4.71 -3.16 1.21
C GLY A 140 5.43 -2.93 2.52
N ARG A 141 5.50 -3.91 3.42
CA ARG A 141 6.32 -3.86 4.63
C ARG A 141 7.32 -5.01 4.58
N TYR A 142 8.61 -4.69 4.63
CA TYR A 142 9.64 -5.72 4.68
C TYR A 142 10.12 -5.90 6.12
N SER A 143 9.85 -7.05 6.74
CA SER A 143 10.34 -7.35 8.09
C SER A 143 11.68 -8.10 8.06
N GLY A 144 12.75 -7.40 7.65
CA GLY A 144 14.14 -7.84 7.88
C GLY A 144 14.83 -8.61 6.75
N THR A 145 16.15 -8.40 6.68
CA THR A 145 17.21 -8.95 5.78
C THR A 145 16.80 -9.48 4.40
N PRO A 146 17.27 -8.84 3.31
CA PRO A 146 17.18 -9.39 1.95
C PRO A 146 17.74 -10.82 1.91
N GLY A 147 16.96 -11.78 1.39
CA GLY A 147 17.41 -13.17 1.23
C GLY A 147 17.18 -14.09 2.42
N ALA A 148 16.56 -13.63 3.50
CA ALA A 148 16.05 -14.50 4.56
C ALA A 148 14.71 -15.14 4.14
N SER A 149 14.72 -15.99 3.11
CA SER A 149 13.66 -16.99 2.89
C SER A 149 13.79 -18.15 3.90
N GLY A 150 14.14 -17.82 5.15
CA GLY A 150 14.30 -18.78 6.22
C GLY A 150 12.93 -19.30 6.64
N GLU A 151 12.84 -20.62 6.77
CA GLU A 151 11.65 -21.43 7.05
C GLU A 151 10.92 -21.10 8.37
N ASP A 152 11.26 -20.02 9.07
CA ASP A 152 10.82 -19.71 10.43
C ASP A 152 10.06 -18.38 10.61
N ASN A 153 9.84 -17.61 9.54
CA ASN A 153 8.96 -16.44 9.61
C ASN A 153 7.50 -16.87 9.44
N GLY A 154 6.97 -17.50 10.49
CA GLY A 154 5.61 -18.02 10.54
C GLY A 154 4.57 -16.97 10.16
N ALA A 155 3.64 -17.38 9.29
CA ALA A 155 2.24 -16.94 9.05
C ALA A 155 1.77 -15.47 9.18
N ASP A 156 2.48 -14.56 9.86
CA ASP A 156 2.00 -13.24 10.30
C ASP A 156 2.62 -12.05 9.55
N ASP A 157 3.53 -12.28 8.61
CA ASP A 157 4.18 -11.20 7.84
C ASP A 157 3.52 -11.05 6.46
N SER A 158 2.36 -10.40 6.40
CA SER A 158 1.67 -10.20 5.12
C SER A 158 2.49 -9.46 4.08
N GLY A 159 3.47 -8.69 4.54
CA GLY A 159 4.11 -7.70 3.71
C GLY A 159 3.21 -6.50 3.42
N LEU A 160 2.04 -6.32 4.06
CA LEU A 160 1.16 -5.17 3.79
C LEU A 160 0.83 -4.37 5.05
N LEU A 161 0.97 -3.05 4.92
CA LEU A 161 0.59 -2.06 5.92
C LEU A 161 -0.37 -1.05 5.28
N LEU A 162 -1.55 -0.90 5.88
CA LEU A 162 -2.46 0.19 5.57
C LEU A 162 -2.12 1.39 6.44
N VAL A 163 -1.89 2.53 5.80
CA VAL A 163 -1.50 3.78 6.43
C VAL A 163 -2.61 4.80 6.19
N LYS A 164 -3.07 5.46 7.25
CA LYS A 164 -3.93 6.64 7.13
C LYS A 164 -3.10 7.91 7.25
N GLY A 165 -3.35 8.85 6.35
CA GLY A 165 -2.77 10.18 6.32
C GLY A 165 -3.82 11.26 6.39
N GLU A 166 -3.44 12.39 6.98
CA GLU A 166 -4.23 13.61 7.02
C GLU A 166 -3.42 14.75 6.44
N VAL A 167 -4.07 15.61 5.65
CA VAL A 167 -3.43 16.86 5.21
C VAL A 167 -3.38 17.82 6.39
N SER A 168 -2.20 18.32 6.70
CA SER A 168 -1.97 19.37 7.69
C SER A 168 -1.33 20.59 7.06
N GLY A 169 -1.36 21.72 7.77
CA GLY A 169 -0.85 23.01 7.30
C GLY A 169 -1.92 23.82 6.56
N ASP A 170 -2.09 25.07 7.00
CA ASP A 170 -3.10 25.99 6.46
C ASP A 170 -2.60 26.77 5.23
N GLU A 171 -1.27 26.88 5.08
CA GLU A 171 -0.62 27.61 3.99
C GLU A 171 0.03 26.65 2.99
N GLU A 172 0.11 27.02 1.71
CA GLU A 172 0.76 26.18 0.70
C GLU A 172 2.23 25.84 1.05
N SER A 173 2.90 26.73 1.78
CA SER A 173 4.30 26.59 2.18
C SER A 173 4.55 25.51 3.23
N ASN A 174 3.55 25.19 4.06
CA ASN A 174 3.66 24.23 5.16
C ASN A 174 2.70 23.04 5.01
N LYS A 175 1.88 23.02 3.96
CA LYS A 175 0.92 21.95 3.71
C LYS A 175 1.64 20.64 3.37
N LYS A 176 1.36 19.59 4.13
CA LYS A 176 1.92 18.24 3.94
C LYS A 176 0.91 17.16 4.31
N ILE A 177 1.21 15.92 3.94
CA ILE A 177 0.48 14.75 4.45
C ILE A 177 1.21 14.27 5.70
N ASP A 178 0.51 14.21 6.82
CA ASP A 178 0.99 13.55 8.04
C ASP A 178 0.52 12.11 8.05
N TRP A 179 1.44 11.17 7.80
CA TRP A 179 1.19 9.74 7.98
C TRP A 179 1.18 9.40 9.47
N LYS A 180 0.11 8.73 9.94
CA LYS A 180 -0.09 8.48 11.38
C LYS A 180 -0.42 7.04 11.69
N SER A 181 -1.64 6.62 11.35
CA SER A 181 -2.20 5.34 11.78
C SER A 181 -1.79 4.22 10.83
N ASN A 182 -1.38 3.10 11.41
CA ASN A 182 -0.84 1.96 10.70
C ASN A 182 -1.61 0.71 11.11
N THR A 183 -2.35 0.11 10.19
CA THR A 183 -3.04 -1.16 10.39
C THR A 183 -2.34 -2.22 9.58
N ALA A 184 -1.74 -3.21 10.26
CA ALA A 184 -1.20 -4.38 9.58
C ALA A 184 -2.36 -5.15 8.94
N LEU A 185 -2.15 -5.66 7.72
CA LEU A 185 -3.14 -6.49 7.03
C LEU A 185 -2.57 -7.90 6.79
N PRO A 186 -2.49 -8.78 7.81
CA PRO A 186 -1.91 -10.12 7.71
C PRO A 186 -2.55 -10.95 6.59
N ARG A 187 -1.75 -11.77 5.87
CA ARG A 187 -2.20 -12.60 4.75
C ARG A 187 -3.26 -13.59 5.20
N THR A 188 -3.09 -14.10 6.42
CA THR A 188 -4.03 -14.99 7.13
C THR A 188 -5.43 -14.40 7.28
N THR A 189 -5.58 -13.07 7.28
CA THR A 189 -6.88 -12.38 7.35
C THR A 189 -7.71 -12.60 6.08
N PHE A 190 -7.09 -12.91 4.95
CA PHE A 190 -7.78 -13.02 3.66
C PHE A 190 -8.32 -14.42 3.34
N GLY A 191 -8.10 -15.40 4.22
CA GLY A 191 -8.64 -16.76 4.09
C GLY A 191 -7.71 -17.76 3.43
N ALA A 192 -8.03 -19.05 3.62
CA ALA A 192 -7.14 -20.17 3.30
C ALA A 192 -6.82 -20.32 1.80
N GLN A 193 -7.66 -19.79 0.92
CA GLN A 193 -7.45 -19.80 -0.53
C GLN A 193 -6.21 -19.00 -0.96
N HIS A 194 -5.70 -18.11 -0.11
CA HIS A 194 -4.49 -17.31 -0.36
C HIS A 194 -3.24 -17.84 0.35
N ASN A 195 -3.32 -19.01 1.01
CA ASN A 195 -2.19 -19.60 1.73
C ASN A 195 -1.00 -19.96 0.82
N SER A 196 -1.21 -20.06 -0.49
CA SER A 196 -0.12 -20.26 -1.46
C SER A 196 0.72 -19.01 -1.71
N LEU A 197 0.21 -17.81 -1.38
CA LEU A 197 0.96 -16.57 -1.52
C LEU A 197 2.04 -16.51 -0.44
N THR A 198 3.26 -16.19 -0.84
CA THR A 198 4.42 -15.97 0.03
C THR A 198 4.68 -14.49 0.33
N GLY A 199 4.10 -13.57 -0.44
CA GLY A 199 4.20 -12.13 -0.20
C GLY A 199 3.07 -11.36 -0.88
N LEU A 200 2.80 -10.15 -0.37
CA LEU A 200 1.90 -9.17 -0.96
C LEU A 200 2.53 -7.78 -0.86
N VAL A 201 2.39 -6.98 -1.92
CA VAL A 201 2.82 -5.58 -1.98
C VAL A 201 1.80 -4.76 -2.78
N GLY A 202 1.71 -3.45 -2.54
CA GLY A 202 0.93 -2.56 -3.39
C GLY A 202 1.47 -2.53 -4.82
N GLY A 203 0.61 -2.23 -5.80
CA GLY A 203 1.02 -2.06 -7.20
C GLY A 203 1.87 -0.80 -7.43
N GLY A 204 1.87 0.15 -6.49
CA GLY A 204 2.44 1.48 -6.64
C GLY A 204 1.45 2.46 -7.27
N GLY A 205 1.68 3.75 -7.08
CA GLY A 205 0.86 4.80 -7.69
C GLY A 205 -0.48 4.98 -6.97
N SER A 206 -1.59 4.67 -7.65
CA SER A 206 -2.95 4.99 -7.16
C SER A 206 -3.89 3.79 -7.14
N GLY A 207 -4.68 3.71 -6.06
CA GLY A 207 -5.93 2.98 -6.02
C GLY A 207 -7.10 3.86 -6.44
N ILE A 208 -8.33 3.38 -6.20
CA ILE A 208 -9.56 4.10 -6.53
C ILE A 208 -10.59 4.03 -5.40
N GLU A 209 -11.41 5.07 -5.30
CA GLU A 209 -12.72 5.00 -4.63
C GLU A 209 -13.77 4.64 -5.70
N THR A 210 -14.47 3.53 -5.51
CA THR A 210 -15.54 3.11 -6.42
C THR A 210 -16.80 3.95 -6.23
N LYS A 211 -17.71 3.93 -7.21
CA LYS A 211 -19.01 4.62 -7.12
C LYS A 211 -19.82 4.25 -5.87
N ASP A 212 -19.68 3.04 -5.33
CA ASP A 212 -20.36 2.59 -4.12
C ASP A 212 -19.63 2.93 -2.81
N GLY A 213 -18.51 3.66 -2.90
CA GLY A 213 -17.75 4.20 -1.77
C GLY A 213 -16.76 3.22 -1.13
N LYS A 214 -16.33 2.18 -1.86
CA LYS A 214 -15.26 1.27 -1.41
C LYS A 214 -13.92 1.78 -1.89
N LEU A 215 -12.89 1.56 -1.07
CA LEU A 215 -11.52 1.77 -1.48
C LEU A 215 -10.98 0.50 -2.10
N VAL A 216 -10.25 0.63 -3.20
CA VAL A 216 -9.71 -0.50 -3.93
C VAL A 216 -8.28 -0.22 -4.33
N PHE A 217 -7.35 -1.11 -3.96
CA PHE A 217 -5.96 -1.04 -4.37
C PHE A 217 -5.60 -2.22 -5.27
N PRO A 218 -4.83 -1.97 -6.35
CA PRO A 218 -4.13 -3.03 -7.05
C PRO A 218 -3.00 -3.55 -6.17
N VAL A 219 -2.87 -4.87 -6.07
CA VAL A 219 -1.79 -5.51 -5.29
C VAL A 219 -1.11 -6.59 -6.11
N GLU A 220 0.19 -6.71 -5.89
CA GLU A 220 1.02 -7.75 -6.46
C GLU A 220 1.26 -8.83 -5.40
N GLY A 221 1.01 -10.08 -5.76
CA GLY A 221 1.25 -11.24 -4.92
C GLY A 221 2.39 -12.08 -5.46
N THR A 222 3.17 -12.62 -4.54
CA THR A 222 4.26 -13.56 -4.83
C THR A 222 3.85 -14.94 -4.35
N LYS A 223 4.15 -16.00 -5.11
CA LYS A 223 3.93 -17.40 -4.71
C LYS A 223 5.08 -18.29 -5.19
N LYS A 224 5.28 -19.42 -4.51
CA LYS A 224 6.24 -20.45 -4.98
C LYS A 224 5.77 -21.03 -6.31
N GLY A 225 6.71 -21.23 -7.21
CA GLY A 225 6.53 -21.88 -8.50
C GLY A 225 6.74 -23.38 -8.44
N ASN A 226 7.27 -23.95 -9.52
CA ASN A 226 7.47 -25.41 -9.61
C ASN A 226 8.67 -25.89 -8.76
N THR A 227 9.59 -24.99 -8.46
CA THR A 227 10.76 -25.23 -7.62
C THR A 227 10.85 -24.17 -6.52
N GLU A 228 11.62 -24.44 -5.46
CA GLU A 228 11.81 -23.50 -4.34
C GLU A 228 12.40 -22.13 -4.78
N THR A 229 13.16 -22.11 -5.88
CA THR A 229 13.74 -20.89 -6.45
C THR A 229 12.88 -20.23 -7.53
N ASP A 230 11.80 -20.89 -7.97
CA ASP A 230 10.87 -20.35 -8.96
C ASP A 230 9.87 -19.46 -8.23
N VAL A 231 9.93 -18.16 -8.47
CA VAL A 231 9.05 -17.16 -7.85
C VAL A 231 8.08 -16.67 -8.89
N LYS A 232 6.79 -16.91 -8.64
CA LYS A 232 5.71 -16.48 -9.53
C LYS A 232 5.05 -15.24 -8.99
N ILE A 233 4.84 -14.28 -9.87
CA ILE A 233 4.16 -13.02 -9.58
C ILE A 233 2.75 -13.08 -10.14
N VAL A 234 1.79 -12.56 -9.40
CA VAL A 234 0.39 -12.47 -9.81
C VAL A 234 -0.19 -11.12 -9.37
N SER A 235 -1.21 -10.65 -10.06
CA SER A 235 -1.97 -9.47 -9.69
C SER A 235 -3.27 -9.88 -9.00
N LEU A 236 -3.61 -9.17 -7.92
CA LEU A 236 -4.87 -9.27 -7.20
C LEU A 236 -5.41 -7.87 -6.89
N ILE A 237 -6.59 -7.83 -6.28
CA ILE A 237 -7.22 -6.60 -5.82
C ILE A 237 -7.51 -6.74 -4.33
N ILE A 238 -7.13 -5.73 -3.55
CA ILE A 238 -7.61 -5.58 -2.17
C ILE A 238 -8.68 -4.50 -2.14
N SER A 239 -9.81 -4.78 -1.49
CA SER A 239 -10.94 -3.86 -1.41
C SER A 239 -11.46 -3.72 0.02
N SER A 240 -11.86 -2.51 0.38
CA SER A 240 -12.46 -2.21 1.67
C SER A 240 -13.96 -2.53 1.66
N LEU A 241 -14.52 -2.75 2.85
CA LEU A 241 -15.94 -2.49 3.08
C LEU A 241 -16.18 -0.96 3.11
N LYS A 242 -17.46 -0.55 3.06
CA LYS A 242 -17.83 0.88 3.00
C LYS A 242 -17.36 1.68 4.21
N ASP A 243 -17.22 1.03 5.36
CA ASP A 243 -16.77 1.62 6.62
C ASP A 243 -15.24 1.71 6.73
N THR A 244 -14.49 1.18 5.77
CA THR A 244 -13.01 1.13 5.71
C THR A 244 -12.33 0.39 6.87
N ASN A 245 -13.11 -0.34 7.68
CA ASN A 245 -12.59 -1.08 8.85
C ASN A 245 -12.24 -2.53 8.53
N SER A 246 -12.72 -3.04 7.40
CA SER A 246 -12.45 -4.41 6.95
C SER A 246 -12.02 -4.42 5.50
N TRP A 247 -11.08 -5.30 5.19
CA TRP A 247 -10.43 -5.42 3.89
C TRP A 247 -10.50 -6.87 3.42
N THR A 248 -10.72 -7.06 2.12
CA THR A 248 -10.83 -8.36 1.47
C THR A 248 -9.88 -8.41 0.28
N LEU A 249 -9.33 -9.59 0.01
CA LEU A 249 -8.51 -9.87 -1.16
C LEU A 249 -9.34 -10.60 -2.21
N SER A 250 -9.16 -10.31 -3.49
CA SER A 250 -9.89 -10.94 -4.58
C SER A 250 -9.59 -12.44 -4.64
N ASN A 251 -10.64 -13.26 -4.80
CA ASN A 251 -10.47 -14.70 -5.04
C ASN A 251 -9.85 -14.98 -6.41
N GLU A 252 -10.16 -14.15 -7.40
CA GLU A 252 -9.54 -14.23 -8.71
C GLU A 252 -8.10 -13.73 -8.65
N ILE A 253 -7.23 -14.49 -9.29
CA ILE A 253 -5.79 -14.27 -9.39
C ILE A 253 -5.45 -14.23 -10.88
N SER A 254 -4.62 -13.29 -11.30
CA SER A 254 -4.17 -13.22 -12.69
C SER A 254 -3.33 -14.45 -13.10
N ALA A 255 -3.01 -14.54 -14.38
CA ALA A 255 -1.96 -15.43 -14.85
C ALA A 255 -0.61 -15.09 -14.18
N ASP A 256 0.28 -16.09 -14.14
CA ASP A 256 1.63 -15.93 -13.65
C ASP A 256 2.40 -14.91 -14.51
N GLY A 257 3.20 -14.05 -13.87
CA GLY A 257 4.03 -13.02 -14.51
C GLY A 257 3.39 -11.63 -14.61
N CYS A 258 2.16 -11.44 -14.13
CA CYS A 258 1.54 -10.10 -14.09
C CYS A 258 2.01 -9.30 -12.87
N SER A 259 2.92 -8.35 -13.08
CA SER A 259 3.45 -7.42 -12.07
C SER A 259 2.94 -5.99 -12.27
N ASP A 260 3.20 -5.13 -11.28
CA ASP A 260 2.94 -3.68 -11.31
C ASP A 260 1.49 -3.32 -11.72
N PRO A 261 0.47 -3.95 -11.09
CA PRO A 261 -0.91 -3.76 -11.51
C PRO A 261 -1.38 -2.32 -11.26
N SER A 262 -2.23 -1.84 -12.15
CA SER A 262 -2.98 -0.59 -12.02
C SER A 262 -4.47 -0.89 -12.13
N ILE A 263 -5.31 -0.07 -11.51
CA ILE A 263 -6.77 -0.29 -11.48
C ILE A 263 -7.55 0.94 -11.92
N VAL A 264 -8.68 0.72 -12.59
CA VAL A 264 -9.67 1.73 -12.94
C VAL A 264 -11.06 1.11 -12.91
N GLU A 265 -12.07 1.88 -12.49
CA GLU A 265 -13.48 1.52 -12.64
C GLU A 265 -14.01 2.08 -13.96
N TRP A 266 -14.67 1.24 -14.76
CA TRP A 266 -15.19 1.62 -16.08
C TRP A 266 -16.63 1.14 -16.28
N LYS A 267 -17.46 2.01 -16.90
CA LYS A 267 -18.92 1.86 -17.09
C LYS A 267 -19.70 1.93 -15.77
N ASP A 268 -20.98 1.60 -15.86
CA ASP A 268 -21.90 1.45 -14.74
C ASP A 268 -21.51 0.15 -14.02
N GLY A 269 -20.51 0.26 -13.14
CA GLY A 269 -20.24 -0.74 -12.11
C GLY A 269 -21.47 -0.97 -11.25
#